data_AF-A0A355CGP7-F1
#
_entry.id   AF-A0A355CGP7-F1
#
_cell.length_a   1.000
_cell.length_b   1.000
_cell.length_c   1.000
_cell.angle_alpha   90.00
_cell.angle_beta   90.00
_cell.angle_gamma   90.00
#
_symmetry.space_group_name_H-M   'P 1'
#
loop_
_entity.id
_entity.type
_entity.pdbx_description
1 polymer ?
#
loop_
_entity_poly.entity_id
_entity_poly.type
_entity_poly.pdbx_seq_one_letter_code
_entity_poly.pdbx_strand_id
1 'polypeptide(L)'
;ILYSGAGEQPLLNYMVMKTGLNSYNFAYSLPDGDKTGCCVSSKHFEEQDRILYDKGNRLTYIHYIGVPPDLIRRVCAGENIDFPYRDLFLHYRYLREPEKRPIFTEPLKSYTEVSTPNLLKRVWRRLRINV
;
A
#
# COMPACT_ATOMS: atom_id res chain seq x y z
N ILE A 1 13.97 4.99 -12.73
CA ILE A 1 12.55 4.72 -12.38
C ILE A 1 12.20 3.33 -12.89
N LEU A 2 12.64 2.27 -12.22
CA LEU A 2 12.26 0.90 -12.54
C LEU A 2 11.99 0.20 -11.21
N TYR A 3 10.70 0.09 -10.87
CA TYR A 3 10.26 -0.62 -9.68
C TYR A 3 10.20 -2.11 -10.04
N SER A 4 10.95 -2.96 -9.36
CA SER A 4 10.82 -4.41 -9.53
C SER A 4 9.42 -4.82 -9.07
N GLY A 5 8.51 -5.09 -10.01
CA GLY A 5 7.11 -5.43 -9.73
C GLY A 5 6.08 -4.44 -10.26
N ALA A 6 6.47 -3.32 -10.87
CA ALA A 6 5.51 -2.37 -11.45
C ALA A 6 5.06 -2.76 -12.88
N GLY A 7 4.89 -4.06 -13.17
CA GLY A 7 4.39 -4.62 -14.43
C GLY A 7 4.52 -3.72 -15.66
N GLU A 8 3.44 -3.00 -15.97
CA GLU A 8 3.30 -2.13 -17.14
C GLU A 8 3.96 -0.75 -17.03
N GLN A 9 4.21 -0.24 -15.81
CA GLN A 9 4.72 1.12 -15.61
C GLN A 9 6.13 1.33 -16.20
N PRO A 10 7.10 0.40 -16.07
CA PRO A 10 8.36 0.44 -16.83
C PRO A 10 8.17 0.48 -18.34
N LEU A 11 7.24 -0.32 -18.87
CA LEU A 11 6.99 -0.41 -20.31
C LEU A 11 6.39 0.90 -20.83
N LEU A 12 5.38 1.44 -20.15
CA LEU A 12 4.78 2.74 -20.47
C LEU A 12 5.81 3.87 -20.40
N ASN A 13 6.64 3.91 -19.35
CA ASN A 13 7.72 4.88 -19.24
C ASN A 13 8.69 4.76 -20.42
N TYR A 14 9.09 3.53 -20.78
CA TYR A 14 9.96 3.29 -21.92
C TYR A 14 9.33 3.79 -23.23
N MET A 15 8.05 3.50 -23.48
CA MET A 15 7.36 3.93 -24.70
C MET A 15 7.27 5.47 -24.80
N VAL A 16 6.95 6.15 -23.70
CA VAL A 16 6.94 7.63 -23.64
C VAL A 16 8.33 8.20 -23.95
N MET A 17 9.37 7.64 -23.33
CA MET A 17 10.75 8.09 -23.57
C MET A 17 11.20 7.80 -25.02
N LYS A 18 10.87 6.63 -25.56
CA LYS A 18 11.29 6.20 -26.91
C LYS A 18 10.64 7.03 -28.01
N THR A 19 9.43 7.52 -27.78
CA THR A 19 8.67 8.34 -28.73
C THR A 19 9.03 9.83 -28.68
N GLY A 20 9.84 10.26 -27.70
CA GLY A 20 10.17 11.67 -27.49
C GLY A 20 8.96 12.51 -27.06
N LEU A 21 7.89 11.88 -26.56
CA LEU A 21 6.73 12.59 -26.04
C LEU A 21 7.12 13.37 -24.80
N ASN A 22 6.79 14.66 -24.79
CA ASN A 22 6.88 15.46 -23.57
C ASN A 22 5.86 14.94 -22.56
N SER A 23 6.33 14.55 -21.38
CA SER A 23 5.47 14.13 -20.27
C SER A 23 5.74 15.02 -19.07
N TYR A 24 4.67 15.37 -18.36
CA TYR A 24 4.74 16.20 -17.16
C TYR A 24 3.96 15.52 -16.04
N ASN A 25 4.64 15.24 -14.93
CA ASN A 25 4.02 14.68 -13.75
C ASN A 25 3.70 15.82 -12.77
N PHE A 26 2.52 16.42 -12.92
CA PHE A 26 2.10 17.55 -12.10
C PHE A 26 2.15 17.24 -10.60
N ALA A 27 1.70 16.05 -10.18
CA ALA A 27 1.73 15.62 -8.79
C ALA A 27 3.16 15.50 -8.23
N TYR A 28 4.17 15.21 -9.07
CA TYR A 28 5.57 15.20 -8.63
C TYR A 28 6.12 16.60 -8.37
N SER A 29 5.62 17.61 -9.09
CA SER A 29 6.09 19.00 -8.96
C SER A 29 5.45 19.78 -7.81
N LEU A 30 4.41 19.24 -7.17
CA LEU A 30 3.72 19.90 -6.06
C LEU A 30 4.39 19.59 -4.70
N PRO A 31 4.34 20.53 -3.73
CA PRO A 31 4.63 20.23 -2.33
C PRO A 31 3.70 19.14 -1.79
N ASP A 32 4.16 18.36 -0.80
CA ASP A 32 3.39 17.22 -0.25
C ASP A 32 1.98 17.58 0.23
N GLY A 33 1.78 18.79 0.76
CA GLY A 33 0.48 19.29 1.21
C GLY A 33 -0.49 19.66 0.08
N ASP A 34 0.02 19.84 -1.15
CA ASP A 34 -0.76 20.25 -2.32
C ASP A 34 -0.98 19.11 -3.32
N LYS A 35 -0.26 18.00 -3.15
CA LYS A 35 -0.45 16.78 -3.93
C LYS A 35 -1.88 16.27 -3.70
N THR A 36 -2.69 16.31 -4.74
CA THR A 36 -3.98 15.64 -4.78
C THR A 36 -3.82 14.20 -5.28
N GLY A 37 -4.83 13.35 -5.02
CA GLY A 37 -4.87 12.02 -5.59
C GLY A 37 -5.59 11.01 -4.70
N CYS A 38 -5.22 9.75 -4.84
CA CYS A 38 -5.88 8.63 -4.16
C CYS A 38 -4.86 7.67 -3.52
N CYS A 39 -3.59 8.06 -3.40
CA CYS A 39 -2.54 7.17 -2.93
C CYS A 39 -2.68 6.90 -1.44
N VAL A 40 -2.59 5.63 -1.04
CA VAL A 40 -2.67 5.22 0.36
C VAL A 40 -1.58 5.82 1.26
N SER A 41 -0.46 6.28 0.69
CA SER A 41 0.61 6.94 1.44
C SER A 41 0.39 8.45 1.63
N SER A 42 -0.67 9.03 1.05
CA SER A 42 -1.06 10.41 1.32
C SER A 42 -1.45 10.56 2.79
N LYS A 43 -0.88 11.56 3.46
CA LYS A 43 -1.11 11.80 4.91
C LYS A 43 -2.20 12.82 5.21
N HIS A 44 -2.76 13.44 4.16
CA HIS A 44 -3.68 14.56 4.27
C HIS A 44 -5.15 14.16 4.11
N PHE A 45 -5.48 12.88 3.94
CA PHE A 45 -6.88 12.46 3.88
C PHE A 45 -7.47 12.36 5.28
N GLU A 46 -8.69 12.89 5.41
CA GLU A 46 -9.49 12.85 6.62
C GLU A 46 -10.56 11.77 6.49
N GLU A 47 -10.67 10.87 7.48
CA GLU A 47 -11.74 9.87 7.54
C GLU A 47 -12.93 10.43 8.32
N GLN A 48 -14.11 10.45 7.69
CA GLN A 48 -15.39 10.79 8.30
C GLN A 48 -16.42 9.72 7.92
N ASP A 49 -17.04 9.06 8.90
CA ASP A 49 -18.04 8.00 8.67
C ASP A 49 -17.58 6.91 7.67
N ARG A 50 -16.31 6.48 7.79
CA ARG A 50 -15.68 5.50 6.88
C ARG A 50 -15.55 5.99 5.43
N ILE A 51 -15.57 7.29 5.19
CA ILE A 51 -15.35 7.92 3.88
C ILE A 51 -14.13 8.84 4.00
N LEU A 52 -13.24 8.79 3.01
CA LEU A 52 -12.06 9.67 2.97
C LEU A 52 -12.38 10.97 2.23
N TYR A 53 -11.84 12.06 2.74
CA TYR A 53 -11.91 13.39 2.15
C TYR A 53 -10.51 13.99 2.02
N ASP A 54 -10.27 14.71 0.92
CA ASP A 54 -9.09 15.54 0.71
C ASP A 54 -9.54 17.00 0.64
N LYS A 55 -9.25 17.78 1.69
CA LYS A 55 -9.63 19.20 1.80
C LYS A 55 -11.13 19.44 1.53
N GLY A 56 -11.99 18.59 2.11
CA GLY A 56 -13.45 18.63 1.94
C GLY A 56 -13.98 17.93 0.69
N ASN A 57 -13.12 17.47 -0.23
CA ASN A 57 -13.54 16.72 -1.42
C ASN A 57 -13.56 15.23 -1.13
N ARG A 58 -14.70 14.57 -1.35
CA ARG A 58 -14.85 13.14 -1.13
C ARG A 58 -14.00 12.33 -2.11
N LEU A 59 -13.20 11.40 -1.59
CA LEU A 59 -12.53 10.39 -2.41
C LEU A 59 -13.54 9.33 -2.88
N THR A 60 -13.46 8.98 -4.16
CA THR A 60 -14.27 7.90 -4.75
C THR A 60 -13.58 6.54 -4.64
N TYR A 61 -12.26 6.53 -4.52
CA TYR A 61 -11.46 5.33 -4.29
C TYR A 61 -10.11 5.68 -3.63
N ILE A 62 -9.51 4.70 -2.97
CA ILE A 62 -8.14 4.76 -2.46
C ILE A 62 -7.32 3.65 -3.13
N HIS A 63 -6.13 4.00 -3.60
CA HIS A 63 -5.20 3.11 -4.25
C HIS A 63 -4.11 2.68 -3.27
N TYR A 64 -4.15 1.42 -2.86
CA TYR A 64 -3.16 0.77 -1.98
C TYR A 64 -1.82 0.48 -2.69
N ILE A 65 -1.35 1.40 -3.53
CA ILE A 65 -0.08 1.29 -4.24
C ILE A 65 1.09 1.24 -3.24
N GLY A 66 2.03 0.33 -3.48
CA GLY A 66 3.19 0.12 -2.61
C GLY A 66 2.90 -0.72 -1.36
N VAL A 67 1.65 -1.09 -1.07
CA VAL A 67 1.32 -2.08 -0.04
C VAL A 67 1.45 -3.47 -0.64
N PRO A 68 2.35 -4.35 -0.13
CA PRO A 68 2.55 -5.67 -0.71
C PRO A 68 1.28 -6.53 -0.62
N PRO A 69 0.89 -7.25 -1.69
CA PRO A 69 -0.27 -8.14 -1.65
C PRO A 69 -0.19 -9.23 -0.57
N ASP A 70 1.02 -9.71 -0.27
CA ASP A 70 1.23 -10.68 0.82
C ASP A 70 0.90 -10.09 2.20
N LEU A 71 1.19 -8.81 2.42
CA LEU A 71 0.84 -8.12 3.66
C LEU A 71 -0.68 -8.10 3.85
N ILE A 72 -1.41 -7.71 2.80
CA ILE A 72 -2.88 -7.68 2.80
C ILE A 72 -3.44 -9.08 3.09
N ARG A 73 -2.90 -10.11 2.42
CA ARG A 73 -3.30 -11.51 2.64
C ARG A 73 -3.12 -11.94 4.09
N ARG A 74 -1.98 -11.61 4.71
CA ARG A 74 -1.66 -11.95 6.11
C ARG A 74 -2.58 -11.25 7.10
N VAL A 75 -2.87 -9.96 6.88
CA VAL A 75 -3.82 -9.22 7.72
C VAL A 75 -5.22 -9.82 7.63
N CYS A 76 -5.70 -10.15 6.42
CA CYS A 76 -6.97 -10.85 6.22
C CYS A 76 -7.01 -12.25 6.88
N ALA A 77 -5.85 -12.88 7.09
CA ALA A 77 -5.72 -14.16 7.76
C ALA A 77 -5.62 -14.06 9.31
N GLY A 78 -5.69 -12.84 9.87
CA GLY A 78 -5.69 -12.62 11.32
C GLY A 78 -4.36 -12.15 11.90
N GLU A 79 -3.33 -11.88 11.08
CA GLU A 79 -2.09 -11.27 11.59
C GLU A 79 -2.30 -9.77 11.86
N ASN A 80 -2.05 -9.32 13.09
CA ASN A 80 -2.20 -7.92 13.47
C ASN A 80 -1.00 -7.08 12.97
N ILE A 81 -1.01 -6.72 11.69
CA ILE A 81 0.04 -5.91 11.06
C ILE A 81 -0.56 -4.56 10.66
N ASP A 82 0.16 -3.46 10.88
CA ASP A 82 -0.25 -2.14 10.42
C ASP A 82 -0.02 -1.96 8.91
N PHE A 83 -0.82 -1.07 8.32
CA PHE A 83 -0.52 -0.37 7.07
C PHE A 83 -1.47 0.84 6.97
N PRO A 84 -1.13 1.86 6.16
CA PRO A 84 -1.96 3.07 6.07
C PRO A 84 -3.40 2.74 5.65
N TYR A 85 -4.38 3.29 6.36
CA TYR A 85 -5.82 3.04 6.15
C TYR A 85 -6.23 1.56 6.22
N ARG A 86 -5.57 0.73 7.05
CA ARG A 86 -5.90 -0.68 7.27
C ARG A 86 -7.34 -0.91 7.74
N ASP A 87 -7.80 -0.16 8.73
CA ASP A 87 -9.11 -0.41 9.33
C ASP A 87 -10.25 -0.03 8.36
N LEU A 88 -10.03 1.01 7.55
CA LEU A 88 -10.88 1.38 6.43
C LEU A 88 -10.90 0.29 5.34
N PHE A 89 -9.72 -0.25 4.98
CA PHE A 89 -9.62 -1.39 4.07
C PHE A 89 -10.45 -2.57 4.57
N LEU A 90 -10.28 -2.95 5.84
CA LEU A 90 -11.00 -4.07 6.44
C LEU A 90 -12.50 -3.81 6.52
N HIS A 91 -12.92 -2.56 6.82
CA HIS A 91 -14.32 -2.18 6.80
C HIS A 91 -14.96 -2.46 5.43
N TYR A 92 -14.36 -1.98 4.33
CA TYR A 92 -14.91 -2.21 3.00
C TYR A 92 -14.73 -3.65 2.50
N ARG A 93 -13.60 -4.30 2.82
CA ARG A 93 -13.33 -5.68 2.41
C ARG A 93 -14.35 -6.67 2.95
N TYR A 94 -14.88 -6.41 4.14
CA TYR A 94 -15.87 -7.24 4.83
C TYR A 94 -17.22 -6.55 4.97
N LEU A 95 -17.50 -5.49 4.19
CA LEU A 95 -18.73 -4.69 4.33
C LEU A 95 -20.01 -5.52 4.27
N ARG A 96 -20.01 -6.57 3.44
CA ARG A 96 -21.16 -7.46 3.23
C ARG A 96 -21.14 -8.71 4.11
N GLU A 97 -20.03 -8.96 4.79
CA GLU A 97 -19.78 -10.16 5.61
C GLU A 97 -18.97 -9.77 6.87
N PRO A 98 -19.49 -8.85 7.71
CA PRO A 98 -18.74 -8.26 8.82
C PRO A 98 -18.30 -9.31 9.85
N GLU A 99 -19.02 -10.42 9.98
CA GLU A 99 -18.70 -11.56 10.83
C GLU A 99 -17.42 -12.29 10.41
N LYS A 100 -16.99 -12.15 9.15
CA LYS A 100 -15.74 -12.75 8.64
C LYS A 100 -14.52 -11.84 8.84
N ARG A 101 -14.71 -10.62 9.36
CA ARG A 101 -13.61 -9.69 9.60
C ARG A 101 -12.67 -10.31 10.65
N PRO A 102 -11.34 -10.31 10.43
CA PRO A 102 -10.39 -10.85 11.39
C PRO A 102 -10.46 -10.09 12.71
N ILE A 103 -10.44 -10.84 13.81
CA ILE A 103 -10.27 -10.32 15.17
C ILE A 103 -8.80 -10.51 15.53
N PHE A 104 -8.12 -9.41 15.84
CA PHE A 104 -6.71 -9.43 16.17
C PHE A 104 -6.52 -9.63 17.68
N THR A 105 -5.89 -10.74 18.06
CA THR A 105 -5.55 -11.06 19.47
C THR A 105 -4.11 -10.72 19.82
N GLU A 106 -3.22 -10.72 18.82
CA GLU A 106 -1.81 -10.44 18.99
C GLU A 106 -1.50 -8.93 19.01
N PRO A 107 -0.38 -8.50 19.62
CA PRO A 107 0.08 -7.12 19.54
C PRO A 107 0.26 -6.63 18.10
N LEU A 108 -0.01 -5.35 17.87
CA LEU A 108 0.17 -4.70 16.57
C LEU A 108 1.66 -4.73 16.18
N LYS A 109 1.95 -5.23 14.99
CA LYS A 109 3.29 -5.23 14.39
C LYS A 109 3.39 -4.15 13.35
N SER A 110 4.51 -3.44 13.31
CA SER A 110 4.71 -2.43 12.28
C SER A 110 5.05 -3.08 10.93
N TYR A 111 4.51 -2.54 9.83
CA TYR A 111 4.82 -2.97 8.48
C TYR A 111 6.33 -2.97 8.20
N THR A 112 7.05 -1.94 8.67
CA THR A 112 8.50 -1.83 8.49
C THR A 112 9.22 -2.96 9.21
N GLU A 113 8.81 -3.31 10.43
CA GLU A 113 9.37 -4.44 11.19
C GLU A 113 9.15 -5.75 10.45
N VAL A 114 7.93 -5.99 9.97
CA VAL A 114 7.56 -7.25 9.31
C VAL A 114 8.19 -7.38 7.92
N SER A 115 8.48 -6.26 7.27
CA SER A 115 9.05 -6.22 5.92
C SER A 115 10.58 -6.14 5.92
N THR A 116 11.21 -5.93 7.07
CA THR A 116 12.68 -5.97 7.15
C THR A 116 13.18 -7.35 6.73
N PRO A 117 14.00 -7.45 5.67
CA PRO A 117 14.57 -8.72 5.27
C PRO A 117 15.48 -9.20 6.39
N ASN A 118 15.11 -10.27 7.08
CA ASN A 118 16.00 -10.90 8.03
C ASN A 118 17.16 -11.54 7.26
N LEU A 119 18.30 -10.83 7.22
CA LEU A 119 19.50 -11.21 6.49
C LEU A 119 19.98 -12.59 6.91
N LEU A 120 19.97 -12.88 8.21
CA LEU A 120 20.29 -14.20 8.74
C LEU A 120 19.34 -15.24 8.15
N LYS A 121 18.02 -15.03 8.22
CA LYS A 121 17.02 -15.97 7.66
C LYS A 121 17.22 -16.22 6.15
N ARG A 122 17.72 -15.24 5.39
CA ARG A 122 18.09 -15.44 3.97
C ARG A 122 19.36 -16.29 3.82
N VAL A 123 20.36 -16.08 4.66
CA VAL A 123 21.59 -16.88 4.70
C VAL A 123 21.29 -18.33 5.07
N TRP A 124 20.55 -18.58 6.16
CA TRP A 124 20.15 -19.94 6.58
C TRP A 124 19.39 -20.68 5.48
N ARG A 125 18.44 -20.00 4.80
CA ARG A 125 17.71 -20.56 3.66
C ARG A 125 18.63 -20.92 2.49
N ARG A 126 19.62 -20.06 2.18
CA ARG A 126 20.60 -20.32 1.12
C ARG A 126 21.52 -21.50 1.46
N LEU A 127 21.78 -21.71 2.75
CA LEU A 127 22.55 -22.84 3.27
C LEU A 127 21.71 -24.13 3.46
N ARG A 128 20.41 -24.11 3.13
CA ARG A 128 19.45 -25.23 3.32
C ARG A 128 19.40 -25.77 4.74
N ILE A 129 19.75 -24.93 5.72
CA ILE A 129 19.61 -25.26 7.13
C ILE A 129 18.23 -24.75 7.54
N ASN A 130 17.30 -25.67 7.78
CA ASN A 130 15.99 -25.33 8.34
C ASN A 130 16.16 -25.08 9.84
N VAL A 131 15.83 -23.85 10.27
CA VAL A 131 15.60 -23.47 11.67
C VAL A 131 14.15 -23.09 11.81
#